data_AF-A0A2K3JTD7-F1
#
_entry.id   AF-A0A2K3JTD7-F1
#
_cell.length_a   1.000
_cell.length_b   1.000
_cell.length_c   1.000
_cell.angle_alpha   90.00
_cell.angle_beta   90.00
_cell.angle_gamma   90.00
#
_symmetry.space_group_name_H-M   'P 1'
#
loop_
_entity.id
_entity.type
_entity.pdbx_description
1 polymer ?
#
loop_
_entity_poly.entity_id
_entity_poly.type
_entity_poly.pdbx_seq_one_letter_code
_entity_poly.pdbx_strand_id
1 'polypeptide(L)' 'EPKISAVYSSDLKRALETAQTIASKCGGLEVVKDLDLRERHMGNLQGLVFSELEKTNPIGYNILITENQNQEIPVL' A
#
# COMPACT_ATOMS: atom_id res chain seq x y z
N GLU A 1 24.52 9.15 -15.62
CA GLU A 1 23.16 8.89 -15.11
C GLU A 1 22.64 10.12 -14.40
N PRO A 2 21.33 10.45 -14.49
CA PRO A 2 20.76 11.57 -13.75
C PRO A 2 20.81 11.31 -12.23
N LYS A 3 21.16 12.33 -11.44
CA LYS A 3 21.22 12.23 -9.98
C LYS A 3 19.80 12.27 -9.41
N ILE A 4 19.42 11.24 -8.67
CA ILE A 4 18.17 11.23 -7.91
C ILE A 4 18.18 12.41 -6.93
N SER A 5 17.11 13.21 -6.94
CA SER A 5 16.99 14.44 -6.16
C SER A 5 16.06 14.31 -4.94
N ALA A 6 15.14 13.35 -4.96
CA ALA A 6 14.21 13.09 -3.87
C ALA A 6 13.76 11.62 -3.88
N VAL A 7 13.34 11.10 -2.72
CA VAL A 7 12.71 9.79 -2.57
C VAL A 7 11.41 9.98 -1.79
N TYR A 8 10.29 9.59 -2.40
CA TYR A 8 8.97 9.57 -1.77
C TYR A 8 8.59 8.13 -1.45
N SER A 9 7.91 7.89 -0.34
CA SER A 9 7.42 6.57 0.01
C SER A 9 6.16 6.64 0.86
N SER A 10 5.36 5.58 0.82
CA SER A 10 4.37 5.33 1.85
C SER A 10 5.05 5.26 3.21
N ASP A 11 4.35 5.69 4.26
CA ASP A 11 4.80 5.53 5.64
C ASP A 11 4.70 4.09 6.15
N LEU A 12 4.01 3.19 5.41
CA LEU A 12 3.93 1.77 5.75
C LEU A 12 5.34 1.17 5.81
N LYS A 13 5.67 0.53 6.92
CA LYS A 13 7.02 0.04 7.26
C LYS A 13 7.74 -0.65 6.09
N ARG A 14 7.06 -1.58 5.41
CA ARG A 14 7.62 -2.31 4.26
C ARG A 14 8.11 -1.40 3.13
N ALA A 15 7.37 -0.32 2.83
CA ALA A 15 7.73 0.64 1.80
C ALA A 15 8.78 1.63 2.31
N LEU A 16 8.66 2.06 3.57
CA LEU A 16 9.58 3.01 4.18
C LEU A 16 10.99 2.43 4.33
N GLU A 17 11.12 1.19 4.80
CA GLU A 17 12.43 0.51 4.96
C GLU A 17 13.14 0.32 3.60
N THR A 18 12.39 -0.06 2.57
CA THR A 18 12.91 -0.15 1.19
C THR A 18 13.39 1.22 0.70
N ALA A 19 12.57 2.26 0.87
CA ALA A 19 12.91 3.62 0.44
C ALA A 19 14.15 4.17 1.17
N GLN A 20 14.28 3.93 2.48
CA GLN A 20 15.47 4.33 3.25
C GLN A 20 16.73 3.62 2.77
N THR A 21 16.63 2.32 2.46
CA THR A 21 17.74 1.54 1.90
C THR A 21 18.22 2.14 0.58
N ILE A 22 17.29 2.48 -0.32
CA ILE A 22 17.60 3.12 -1.61
C ILE A 22 18.19 4.52 -1.40
N ALA A 23 17.56 5.35 -0.56
CA ALA A 23 17.99 6.72 -0.31
C ALA A 23 19.42 6.80 0.25
N SER A 24 19.84 5.80 1.04
CA SER A 24 21.22 5.67 1.52
C SER A 24 22.25 5.53 0.38
N LYS A 25 21.85 4.91 -0.74
CA LYS A 25 22.66 4.76 -1.96
C LYS A 25 22.55 5.94 -2.91
N CYS A 26 21.50 6.76 -2.77
CA CYS A 26 21.28 7.96 -3.57
C CYS A 26 21.92 9.23 -2.98
N GLY A 27 22.97 9.09 -2.17
CA GLY A 27 23.63 10.23 -1.52
C GLY A 27 23.10 10.57 -0.13
N GLY A 28 22.42 9.63 0.53
CA GLY A 28 21.94 9.82 1.91
C GLY A 28 20.74 10.75 2.00
N LEU A 29 19.87 10.75 0.99
CA LEU A 29 18.68 11.59 0.97
C LEU A 29 17.72 11.21 2.12
N GLU A 30 17.01 12.20 2.65
CA GLU A 30 15.84 11.91 3.50
C GLU A 30 14.68 11.37 2.66
N VAL A 31 13.93 10.44 3.22
CA VAL A 31 12.71 9.91 2.58
C VAL A 31 11.52 10.76 3.00
N VAL A 32 10.85 11.36 2.01
CA VAL A 32 9.59 12.08 2.21
C VAL A 32 8.47 11.06 2.31
N LYS A 33 7.74 11.05 3.43
CA LYS A 33 6.59 10.17 3.62
C LYS A 33 5.35 10.83 3.05
N ASP A 34 4.63 10.11 2.22
CA ASP A 34 3.38 10.55 1.61
C ASP A 34 2.28 9.53 1.93
N LEU A 35 1.20 10.00 2.56
CA LEU A 35 0.08 9.15 2.98
C LEU A 35 -0.77 8.71 1.78
N ASP A 36 -0.75 9.48 0.69
CA ASP A 36 -1.50 9.16 -0.54
C ASP A 36 -0.83 8.00 -1.32
N LEU A 37 0.41 7.64 -0.97
CA LEU A 37 1.12 6.47 -1.50
C LEU A 37 0.81 5.18 -0.73
N ARG A 38 -0.05 5.20 0.29
CA ARG A 38 -0.47 3.98 0.99
C ARG A 38 -1.21 3.04 0.04
N GLU A 39 -0.95 1.75 0.20
CA GLU A 39 -1.76 0.71 -0.41
C GLU A 39 -3.24 0.87 -0.05
N ARG A 40 -4.14 0.45 -0.94
CA ARG A 40 -5.59 0.51 -0.72
C ARG A 40 -5.97 -0.06 0.66
N HIS A 41 -6.82 0.65 1.40
CA HIS A 41 -7.34 0.17 2.67
C HIS A 41 -8.32 -0.98 2.45
N MET A 42 -7.93 -2.19 2.83
CA MET A 42 -8.70 -3.42 2.54
C MET A 42 -9.83 -3.70 3.54
N GLY A 43 -10.09 -2.80 4.49
CA GLY A 43 -11.20 -2.91 5.45
C GLY A 43 -11.23 -4.26 6.16
N ASN A 44 -12.42 -4.87 6.23
CA ASN A 44 -12.64 -6.19 6.82
C ASN A 44 -11.96 -7.36 6.07
N LEU A 45 -11.31 -7.13 4.93
CA LEU A 45 -10.52 -8.15 4.24
C LEU A 45 -9.05 -8.18 4.70
N GLN A 46 -8.61 -7.20 5.49
CA GLN A 46 -7.22 -7.16 5.98
C GLN A 46 -6.89 -8.41 6.82
N GLY A 47 -5.77 -9.06 6.48
CA GLY A 47 -5.26 -10.24 7.20
C GLY A 47 -5.91 -11.57 6.80
N LEU A 48 -6.86 -11.58 5.87
CA LEU A 48 -7.51 -12.80 5.40
C LEU A 48 -6.80 -13.38 4.16
N VAL A 49 -6.90 -14.69 3.97
CA VAL A 49 -6.38 -15.38 2.78
C VAL A 49 -7.35 -15.21 1.62
N PHE A 50 -6.84 -14.83 0.46
CA PHE A 50 -7.66 -14.54 -0.73
C PHE A 50 -8.65 -15.67 -1.09
N SER A 51 -8.20 -16.93 -1.03
CA SER A 51 -9.02 -18.10 -1.36
C SER A 51 -10.21 -18.33 -0.42
N GLU A 52 -10.24 -17.66 0.73
CA GLU A 52 -11.30 -17.79 1.73
C GLU A 52 -12.32 -16.64 1.64
N LEU A 53 -11.96 -15.53 0.99
CA LEU A 53 -12.73 -14.28 1.02
C LEU A 53 -14.15 -14.41 0.49
N GLU A 54 -14.35 -15.17 -0.59
CA GLU A 54 -15.68 -15.37 -1.17
C GLU A 54 -16.65 -15.98 -0.13
N LYS A 55 -16.15 -16.85 0.75
CA LYS A 55 -16.95 -17.53 1.78
C LYS A 55 -17.07 -16.70 3.05
N THR A 56 -15.98 -16.08 3.49
CA THR A 56 -15.91 -15.40 4.80
C THR A 56 -16.37 -13.94 4.74
N ASN A 57 -16.23 -13.28 3.59
CA ASN A 57 -16.60 -11.89 3.40
C ASN A 57 -17.05 -11.62 1.94
N PRO A 58 -18.22 -12.15 1.51
CA PRO A 58 -18.67 -12.08 0.12
C PRO A 58 -18.90 -10.65 -0.38
N ILE A 59 -19.29 -9.72 0.49
CA ILE A 59 -19.49 -8.31 0.14
C ILE A 59 -18.15 -7.66 -0.18
N GLY A 60 -17.17 -7.78 0.73
CA GLY A 60 -15.83 -7.26 0.50
C GLY A 60 -15.15 -7.93 -0.69
N TYR A 61 -15.32 -9.24 -0.86
CA TYR A 61 -14.80 -9.98 -2.02
C TYR A 61 -15.34 -9.43 -3.34
N ASN A 62 -16.66 -9.22 -3.45
CA ASN A 62 -17.25 -8.61 -4.65
C ASN A 62 -16.66 -7.22 -4.94
N ILE A 63 -16.51 -6.38 -3.92
CA ILE A 63 -15.89 -5.04 -4.07
C ILE A 63 -14.44 -5.16 -4.54
N LEU A 64 -13.68 -6.12 -3.99
CA LEU A 64 -12.28 -6.36 -4.34
C LEU A 64 -12.09 -6.75 -5.81
N ILE A 65 -12.95 -7.62 -6.34
CA ILE A 65 -12.83 -8.13 -7.72
C ILE A 65 -13.44 -7.20 -8.79
N THR A 66 -14.14 -6.14 -8.39
CA THR A 66 -14.65 -5.14 -9.33
C THR A 66 -13.54 -4.24 -9.88
N GLU A 67 -13.75 -3.66 -11.07
CA GLU A 67 -12.80 -2.72 -11.69
C GLU A 67 -12.71 -1.36 -10.94
N ASN A 68 -13.65 -1.07 -10.03
CA ASN A 68 -13.67 0.20 -9.31
C ASN A 68 -12.74 0.16 -8.09
N GLN A 69 -11.48 0.51 -8.30
CA GLN A 69 -10.46 0.56 -7.24
C GLN A 69 -10.72 1.66 -6.19
N ASN A 70 -11.57 2.64 -6.50
CA ASN A 70 -11.92 3.72 -5.58
C ASN A 70 -13.04 3.34 -4.61
N GLN A 71 -13.71 2.19 -4.80
CA GLN A 71 -14.77 1.76 -3.91
C GLN A 71 -14.18 1.28 -2.57
N GLU A 72 -14.66 1.83 -1.47
CA GLU A 72 -14.18 1.44 -0.13
C GLU A 72 -14.73 0.07 0.28
N ILE A 73 -13.87 -0.73 0.91
CA ILE A 73 -14.28 -1.99 1.54
C ILE A 73 -14.72 -1.70 2.97
N PRO A 74 -15.90 -2.16 3.40
CA PRO A 74 -16.44 -1.85 4.73
C PRO A 74 -15.49 -2.21 5.88
N VAL A 75 -15.60 -1.43 6.96
CA VAL A 75 -15.03 -1.69 8.28
C VAL A 75 -16.21 -1.91 9.21
N LEU A 76 -16.24 -3.02 9.95
CA LEU A 76 -17.26 -3.26 10.99
C LEU A 76 -17.04 -2.36 12.21
#